data_AF-A0A0Q6TGF8-F1
#
_entry.id   AF-A0A0Q6TGF8-F1
#
_cell.length_a   1.000
_cell.length_b   1.000
_cell.length_c   1.000
_cell.angle_alpha   90.00
_cell.angle_beta   90.00
_cell.angle_gamma   90.00
#
_symmetry.space_group_name_H-M   'P 1'
#
loop_
_entity.id
_entity.type
_entity.pdbx_description
1 polymer ?
#
loop_
_entity_poly.entity_id
_entity_poly.type
_entity_poly.pdbx_seq_one_letter_code
_entity_poly.pdbx_strand_id
1 'polypeptide(L)'
;MSLIATLALAVSAGSTLPECSWDRPGVNPFMGDVVAAVDRYQDIPAATREKLKARMKARSYDDIAVIARDAITGKANYAPEIRDMHFGPGAVCRTVTRSKWTATTQERGLVYCEDGQCILVPTVCRNVSRIRRLDKPSAVAPAQASNVASSTRAGEETAPLEFEAPGAGPAAAAPDSFATASGVSALSSSPAQGGSALAGGGTSGPVGSPGGGGPGLVNLGMPALPPGTVRPADGPIDLPHTPAVPEPGTWAMIALGLLVIIFRARQRRR
;
A
#
# COMPACT_ATOMS: atom_id res chain seq x y z
N MET A 1 -18.08 -55.44 -2.79
CA MET A 1 -16.99 -54.73 -2.10
C MET A 1 -16.81 -53.40 -2.80
N SER A 2 -17.20 -52.29 -2.16
CA SER A 2 -17.26 -50.96 -2.76
C SER A 2 -15.95 -50.22 -2.47
N LEU A 3 -15.21 -49.84 -3.50
CA LEU A 3 -13.96 -49.08 -3.40
C LEU A 3 -14.29 -47.59 -3.36
N ILE A 4 -14.15 -46.98 -2.19
CA ILE A 4 -14.21 -45.52 -2.02
C ILE A 4 -12.92 -44.95 -2.58
N ALA A 5 -13.01 -44.27 -3.73
CA ALA A 5 -11.92 -43.49 -4.29
C ALA A 5 -11.78 -42.17 -3.52
N THR A 6 -10.78 -42.07 -2.66
CA THR A 6 -10.35 -40.80 -2.06
C THR A 6 -9.65 -39.96 -3.13
N LEU A 7 -10.32 -38.91 -3.63
CA LEU A 7 -9.67 -37.86 -4.39
C LEU A 7 -8.80 -37.02 -3.44
N ALA A 8 -7.48 -37.16 -3.55
CA ALA A 8 -6.56 -36.22 -2.94
C ALA A 8 -6.65 -34.87 -3.68
N LEU A 9 -7.19 -33.84 -3.04
CA LEU A 9 -7.00 -32.46 -3.50
C LEU A 9 -5.51 -32.12 -3.37
N ALA A 10 -4.79 -32.14 -4.48
CA ALA A 10 -3.47 -31.53 -4.57
C ALA A 10 -3.64 -30.02 -4.37
N VAL A 11 -3.44 -29.54 -3.14
CA VAL A 11 -3.21 -28.13 -2.88
C VAL A 11 -1.98 -27.74 -3.67
N SER A 12 -2.14 -26.94 -4.72
CA SER A 12 -1.04 -26.29 -5.42
C SER A 12 -0.32 -25.38 -4.43
N ALA A 13 0.62 -25.94 -3.67
CA ALA A 13 1.56 -25.16 -2.90
C ALA A 13 2.37 -24.36 -3.91
N GLY A 14 2.15 -23.04 -3.91
CA GLY A 14 2.93 -22.13 -4.73
C GLY A 14 4.42 -22.35 -4.47
N SER A 15 5.23 -22.32 -5.54
CA SER A 15 6.67 -22.49 -5.42
C SER A 15 7.25 -21.37 -4.54
N THR A 16 8.02 -21.77 -3.53
CA THR A 16 8.83 -20.82 -2.76
C THR A 16 10.17 -20.67 -3.45
N LEU A 17 10.47 -19.47 -3.94
CA LEU A 17 11.72 -19.14 -4.62
C LEU A 17 12.68 -18.44 -3.64
N PRO A 18 14.00 -18.68 -3.71
CA PRO A 18 14.96 -18.04 -2.83
C PRO A 18 15.02 -16.52 -3.08
N GLU A 19 14.98 -16.09 -4.33
CA GLU A 19 15.04 -14.68 -4.71
C GLU A 19 14.22 -14.46 -5.98
N CYS A 20 13.54 -13.30 -6.05
CA CYS A 20 12.86 -12.84 -7.25
C CYS A 20 13.25 -11.40 -7.57
N SER A 21 13.39 -11.09 -8.87
CA SER A 21 13.56 -9.70 -9.30
C SER A 21 12.23 -8.96 -9.23
N TRP A 22 12.23 -7.83 -8.53
CA TRP A 22 11.14 -6.86 -8.52
C TRP A 22 11.58 -5.55 -9.20
N ASP A 23 12.50 -5.66 -10.18
CA ASP A 23 13.05 -4.52 -10.89
C ASP A 23 12.04 -3.77 -11.77
N ARG A 24 10.92 -4.42 -12.11
CA ARG A 24 9.81 -3.84 -12.87
C ARG A 24 8.50 -4.09 -12.13
N PRO A 25 8.08 -3.17 -11.24
CA PRO A 25 6.79 -3.25 -10.58
C PRO A 25 5.64 -3.40 -11.59
N GLY A 26 4.63 -4.18 -11.23
CA GLY A 26 3.44 -4.40 -12.07
C GLY A 26 3.55 -5.53 -13.11
N VAL A 27 4.74 -6.08 -13.39
CA VAL A 27 4.89 -7.20 -14.34
C VAL A 27 4.35 -8.52 -13.78
N ASN A 28 4.53 -8.74 -12.48
CA ASN A 28 4.08 -9.95 -11.79
C ASN A 28 3.23 -9.59 -10.55
N PRO A 29 2.04 -8.99 -10.75
CA PRO A 29 1.20 -8.59 -9.64
C PRO A 29 0.58 -9.81 -8.97
N PHE A 30 0.41 -9.75 -7.66
CA PHE A 30 -0.26 -10.79 -6.92
C PHE A 30 -1.76 -10.78 -7.25
N MET A 31 -2.24 -11.91 -7.79
CA MET A 31 -3.62 -12.05 -8.27
C MET A 31 -4.58 -12.63 -7.22
N GLY A 32 -4.07 -13.06 -6.07
CA GLY A 32 -4.89 -13.63 -5.01
C GLY A 32 -5.57 -12.59 -4.11
N ASP A 33 -6.23 -13.09 -3.07
CA ASP A 33 -6.75 -12.25 -2.00
C ASP A 33 -5.59 -11.81 -1.07
N VAL A 34 -5.36 -10.50 -1.04
CA VAL A 34 -4.32 -9.83 -0.24
C VAL A 34 -4.51 -10.10 1.26
N VAL A 35 -5.74 -10.22 1.74
CA VAL A 35 -6.04 -10.52 3.14
C VAL A 35 -5.77 -12.00 3.43
N ALA A 36 -6.26 -12.90 2.58
CA ALA A 36 -6.03 -14.34 2.75
C ALA A 36 -4.53 -14.72 2.62
N ALA A 37 -3.74 -13.93 1.89
CA ALA A 37 -2.30 -14.13 1.75
C ALA A 37 -1.57 -14.15 3.11
N VAL A 38 -2.05 -13.40 4.11
CA VAL A 38 -1.46 -13.37 5.46
C VAL A 38 -1.41 -14.77 6.09
N ASP A 39 -2.37 -15.65 5.78
CA ASP A 39 -2.40 -17.02 6.30
C ASP A 39 -1.26 -17.90 5.77
N ARG A 40 -0.50 -17.48 4.76
CA ARG A 40 0.70 -18.21 4.32
C ARG A 40 1.90 -17.99 5.25
N TYR A 41 1.89 -16.94 6.07
CA TYR A 41 2.94 -16.66 7.05
C TYR A 41 2.72 -17.48 8.33
N GLN A 42 2.99 -18.79 8.23
CA GLN A 42 2.71 -19.75 9.30
C GLN A 42 3.51 -19.51 10.58
N ASP A 43 4.65 -18.80 10.48
CA ASP A 43 5.48 -18.36 11.59
C ASP A 43 4.89 -17.20 12.40
N ILE A 44 3.95 -16.42 11.84
CA ILE A 44 3.21 -15.40 12.59
C ILE A 44 2.13 -16.10 13.43
N PRO A 45 2.02 -15.85 14.75
CA PRO A 45 0.97 -16.46 15.56
C PRO A 45 -0.44 -16.24 14.99
N ALA A 46 -1.30 -17.26 15.07
CA ALA A 46 -2.64 -17.22 14.48
C ALA A 46 -3.47 -16.01 14.95
N ALA A 47 -3.41 -15.68 16.24
CA ALA A 47 -4.08 -14.49 16.79
C ALA A 47 -3.62 -13.18 16.13
N THR A 48 -2.31 -13.02 15.92
CA THR A 48 -1.74 -11.86 15.23
C THR A 48 -2.14 -11.82 13.76
N ARG A 49 -2.20 -12.97 13.07
CA ARG A 49 -2.71 -13.05 11.69
C ARG A 49 -4.16 -12.60 11.59
N GLU A 50 -5.03 -13.03 12.51
CA GLU A 50 -6.44 -12.59 12.52
C GLU A 50 -6.58 -11.09 12.72
N LYS A 51 -5.82 -10.50 13.65
CA LYS A 51 -5.79 -9.04 13.85
C LYS A 51 -5.31 -8.32 12.58
N LEU A 52 -4.19 -8.75 11.97
CA LEU A 52 -3.69 -8.20 10.70
C LEU A 52 -4.76 -8.26 9.61
N LYS A 53 -5.40 -9.42 9.43
CA LYS A 53 -6.47 -9.60 8.44
C LYS A 53 -7.65 -8.67 8.72
N ALA A 54 -8.08 -8.53 9.97
CA ALA A 54 -9.15 -7.62 10.36
C ALA A 54 -8.80 -6.16 9.98
N ARG A 55 -7.58 -5.72 10.28
CA ARG A 55 -7.08 -4.39 9.91
C ARG A 55 -7.03 -4.19 8.39
N MET A 56 -6.55 -5.18 7.65
CA MET A 56 -6.47 -5.12 6.18
C MET A 56 -7.87 -5.07 5.54
N LYS A 57 -8.84 -5.83 6.05
CA LYS A 57 -10.26 -5.75 5.62
C LYS A 57 -10.84 -4.35 5.87
N ALA A 58 -10.56 -3.78 7.03
CA ALA A 58 -10.98 -2.43 7.40
C ALA A 58 -10.15 -1.32 6.72
N ARG A 59 -9.10 -1.67 5.97
CA ARG A 59 -8.11 -0.75 5.38
C ARG A 59 -7.46 0.18 6.41
N SER A 60 -7.29 -0.31 7.64
CA SER A 60 -6.67 0.41 8.76
C SER A 60 -5.15 0.23 8.74
N TYR A 61 -4.50 0.82 7.73
CA TYR A 61 -3.04 0.86 7.60
C TYR A 61 -2.42 1.85 8.59
N ASP A 62 -1.21 1.54 9.06
CA ASP A 62 -0.45 2.40 9.97
C ASP A 62 0.29 3.50 9.19
N ASP A 63 0.73 3.18 7.98
CA ASP A 63 1.62 4.02 7.18
C ASP A 63 1.38 3.86 5.67
N ILE A 64 1.78 4.89 4.91
CA ILE A 64 1.95 4.81 3.47
C ILE A 64 3.44 5.02 3.18
N ALA A 65 4.17 3.92 3.06
CA ALA A 65 5.60 3.94 2.86
C ALA A 65 5.96 4.23 1.40
N VAL A 66 7.04 4.99 1.22
CA VAL A 66 7.80 5.11 -0.02
C VAL A 66 8.86 4.02 -0.02
N ILE A 67 8.81 3.19 -1.05
CA ILE A 67 9.72 2.10 -1.34
C ILE A 67 10.68 2.64 -2.40
N ALA A 68 11.97 2.70 -2.10
CA ALA A 68 13.03 3.08 -3.03
C ALA A 68 13.88 1.86 -3.41
N ARG A 69 14.97 2.04 -4.17
CA ARG A 69 15.92 0.96 -4.51
C ARG A 69 16.44 0.24 -3.25
N ASP A 70 16.87 1.02 -2.27
CA ASP A 70 17.71 0.63 -1.13
C ASP A 70 17.13 1.06 0.22
N ALA A 71 15.92 1.62 0.24
CA ALA A 71 15.26 2.06 1.45
C ALA A 71 13.74 1.84 1.41
N ILE A 72 13.13 1.81 2.58
CA ILE A 72 11.67 1.87 2.77
C ILE A 72 11.42 2.89 3.88
N THR A 73 10.75 3.98 3.54
CA THR A 73 10.59 5.15 4.42
C THR A 73 9.13 5.54 4.52
N GLY A 74 8.69 5.98 5.70
CA GLY A 74 7.33 6.45 5.93
C GLY A 74 7.27 7.26 7.22
N LYS A 75 6.16 7.19 7.94
CA LYS A 75 6.06 7.69 9.32
C LYS A 75 7.05 7.00 10.25
N ALA A 76 7.34 5.72 10.00
CA ALA A 76 8.41 4.97 10.67
C ALA A 76 9.56 4.66 9.71
N ASN A 77 10.69 4.26 10.28
CA ASN A 77 11.81 3.72 9.53
C ASN A 77 11.63 2.20 9.40
N TYR A 78 11.89 1.66 8.21
CA TYR A 78 11.82 0.23 7.96
C TYR A 78 13.15 -0.27 7.41
N ALA A 79 13.45 -1.52 7.70
CA ALA A 79 14.60 -2.20 7.11
C ALA A 79 14.39 -2.28 5.60
N PRO A 80 15.44 -2.13 4.79
CA PRO A 80 15.29 -2.13 3.35
C PRO A 80 14.89 -3.52 2.82
N GLU A 81 15.18 -4.61 3.52
CA GLU A 81 14.88 -5.96 3.03
C GLU A 81 13.37 -6.23 2.99
N ILE A 82 12.90 -6.77 1.87
CA ILE A 82 11.51 -7.23 1.70
C ILE A 82 11.53 -8.75 1.59
N ARG A 83 10.78 -9.43 2.46
CA ARG A 83 10.81 -10.89 2.57
C ARG A 83 9.47 -11.55 2.28
N ASP A 84 9.55 -12.80 1.84
CA ASP A 84 8.42 -13.71 1.62
C ASP A 84 7.29 -13.02 0.84
N MET A 85 7.67 -12.36 -0.25
CA MET A 85 6.76 -11.61 -1.10
C MET A 85 5.91 -12.57 -1.93
N HIS A 86 4.59 -12.47 -1.80
CA HIS A 86 3.63 -13.12 -2.66
C HIS A 86 3.68 -12.47 -4.05
N PHE A 87 3.94 -13.28 -5.06
CA PHE A 87 4.32 -12.82 -6.39
C PHE A 87 3.50 -13.56 -7.47
N GLY A 88 2.98 -12.80 -8.45
CA GLY A 88 2.29 -13.36 -9.61
C GLY A 88 1.12 -14.30 -9.25
N PRO A 89 0.99 -15.45 -9.96
CA PRO A 89 -0.16 -16.36 -9.80
C PRO A 89 -0.11 -17.24 -8.54
N GLY A 90 0.91 -17.11 -7.69
CA GLY A 90 0.96 -17.85 -6.42
C GLY A 90 2.35 -18.19 -5.87
N ALA A 91 3.43 -17.72 -6.48
CA ALA A 91 4.78 -17.95 -5.94
C ALA A 91 5.02 -17.10 -4.69
N VAL A 92 5.93 -17.54 -3.82
CA VAL A 92 6.42 -16.76 -2.68
C VAL A 92 7.93 -16.62 -2.77
N CYS A 93 8.44 -15.40 -2.78
CA CYS A 93 9.86 -15.11 -2.91
C CYS A 93 10.46 -14.80 -1.54
N ARG A 94 11.41 -15.60 -1.04
CA ARG A 94 12.02 -15.41 0.28
C ARG A 94 12.63 -14.02 0.42
N THR A 95 13.29 -13.54 -0.61
CA THR A 95 13.70 -12.15 -0.75
C THR A 95 13.37 -11.63 -2.15
N VAL A 96 13.28 -10.31 -2.29
CA VAL A 96 13.16 -9.67 -3.61
C VAL A 96 14.22 -8.60 -3.80
N THR A 97 14.71 -8.46 -5.03
CA THR A 97 15.67 -7.43 -5.41
C THR A 97 15.02 -6.29 -6.16
N ARG A 98 15.60 -5.10 -5.95
CA ARG A 98 15.26 -3.85 -6.65
C ARG A 98 16.52 -3.22 -7.25
N SER A 99 17.56 -4.03 -7.52
CA SER A 99 18.90 -3.53 -7.85
C SER A 99 18.95 -2.72 -9.14
N LYS A 100 17.98 -2.90 -10.05
CA LYS A 100 17.89 -2.14 -11.31
C LYS A 100 16.96 -0.92 -11.25
N TRP A 101 16.26 -0.68 -10.13
CA TRP A 101 15.51 0.57 -9.95
C TRP A 101 16.46 1.75 -10.04
N THR A 102 16.09 2.92 -10.54
CA THR A 102 16.99 4.10 -10.45
C THR A 102 16.90 4.74 -9.06
N ALA A 103 17.75 5.73 -8.76
CA ALA A 103 17.65 6.48 -7.50
C ALA A 103 16.34 7.27 -7.36
N THR A 104 15.68 7.58 -8.48
CA THR A 104 14.39 8.28 -8.50
C THR A 104 13.20 7.33 -8.63
N THR A 105 13.43 6.05 -8.94
CA THR A 105 12.37 5.05 -9.01
C THR A 105 11.85 4.78 -7.60
N GLN A 106 10.56 5.03 -7.42
CA GLN A 106 9.88 4.85 -6.15
C GLN A 106 8.53 4.19 -6.39
N GLU A 107 8.13 3.37 -5.44
CA GLU A 107 6.79 2.80 -5.35
C GLU A 107 6.17 3.18 -4.01
N ARG A 108 4.85 3.22 -3.94
CA ARG A 108 4.14 3.42 -2.67
C ARG A 108 3.54 2.10 -2.21
N GLY A 109 3.48 1.92 -0.90
CA GLY A 109 2.83 0.76 -0.30
C GLY A 109 2.16 1.06 1.01
N LEU A 110 1.11 0.30 1.29
CA LEU A 110 0.40 0.33 2.57
C LEU A 110 1.11 -0.59 3.55
N VAL A 111 1.37 -0.10 4.77
CA VAL A 111 1.97 -0.89 5.84
C VAL A 111 0.94 -1.16 6.92
N TYR A 112 0.84 -2.43 7.32
CA TYR A 112 0.02 -2.90 8.44
C TYR A 112 0.93 -3.56 9.46
N CYS A 113 0.98 -3.04 10.68
CA CYS A 113 1.80 -3.60 11.75
C CYS A 113 0.91 -4.05 12.92
N GLU A 114 1.16 -5.25 13.42
CA GLU A 114 0.46 -5.80 14.58
C GLU A 114 1.38 -6.74 15.36
N ASP A 115 1.39 -6.62 16.68
CA ASP A 115 2.24 -7.44 17.59
C ASP A 115 3.72 -7.54 17.10
N GLY A 116 4.27 -6.46 16.53
CA GLY A 116 5.65 -6.42 16.02
C GLY A 116 5.86 -7.02 14.62
N GLN A 117 4.83 -7.57 13.98
CA GLN A 117 4.86 -8.07 12.60
C GLN A 117 4.32 -7.02 11.64
N CYS A 118 5.05 -6.70 10.57
CA CYS A 118 4.64 -5.69 9.60
C CYS A 118 4.51 -6.28 8.18
N ILE A 119 3.35 -6.05 7.56
CA ILE A 119 3.00 -6.44 6.20
C ILE A 119 2.98 -5.20 5.30
N LEU A 120 3.70 -5.25 4.18
CA LEU A 120 3.76 -4.23 3.15
C LEU A 120 3.02 -4.71 1.90
N VAL A 121 2.11 -3.86 1.40
CA VAL A 121 1.36 -4.09 0.15
C VAL A 121 1.55 -2.91 -0.80
N PRO A 122 2.40 -3.02 -1.84
CA PRO A 122 2.57 -1.97 -2.84
C PRO A 122 1.30 -1.71 -3.64
N THR A 123 1.05 -0.45 -4.01
CA THR A 123 -0.19 -0.04 -4.69
C THR A 123 -0.25 -0.49 -6.14
N VAL A 124 0.89 -0.64 -6.81
CA VAL A 124 0.94 -1.02 -8.24
C VAL A 124 0.73 -2.52 -8.44
N CYS A 125 1.46 -3.36 -7.71
CA CYS A 125 1.44 -4.81 -7.92
C CYS A 125 0.60 -5.61 -6.91
N ARG A 126 0.15 -4.99 -5.81
CA ARG A 126 -0.60 -5.65 -4.72
C ARG A 126 0.12 -6.85 -4.08
N ASN A 127 1.43 -6.96 -4.29
CA ASN A 127 2.24 -8.02 -3.72
C ASN A 127 2.23 -7.92 -2.20
N VAL A 128 1.99 -9.03 -1.51
CA VAL A 128 1.97 -9.06 -0.05
C VAL A 128 3.33 -9.49 0.43
N SER A 129 3.97 -8.69 1.28
CA SER A 129 5.34 -8.96 1.71
C SER A 129 5.56 -8.60 3.18
N ARG A 130 6.60 -9.16 3.77
CA ARG A 130 7.04 -8.83 5.12
C ARG A 130 8.14 -7.80 5.10
N ILE A 131 8.01 -6.80 5.96
CA ILE A 131 9.07 -5.83 6.25
C ILE A 131 9.29 -5.75 7.75
N ARG A 132 10.47 -5.29 8.15
CA ARG A 132 10.79 -5.07 9.55
C ARG A 132 10.78 -3.59 9.86
N ARG A 133 10.00 -3.17 10.85
CA ARG A 133 10.10 -1.81 11.39
C ARG A 133 11.40 -1.70 12.19
N LEU A 134 12.16 -0.64 11.94
CA LEU A 134 13.34 -0.30 12.73
C LEU A 134 12.87 0.55 13.90
N ASP A 135 13.37 0.24 15.09
CA ASP A 135 13.18 1.13 16.22
C ASP A 135 13.78 2.49 15.87
N LYS A 136 13.04 3.56 16.20
CA LYS A 136 13.64 4.89 16.18
C LYS A 136 14.83 4.82 17.13
N PRO A 137 16.07 5.17 16.72
CA PRO A 137 17.15 5.26 17.67
C PRO A 137 16.65 6.16 18.80
N SER A 138 16.48 5.59 19.99
CA SER A 138 16.25 6.40 21.18
C SER A 138 17.42 7.37 21.19
N ALA A 139 17.13 8.66 21.17
CA ALA A 139 18.15 9.65 21.39
C ALA A 139 18.77 9.27 22.74
N VAL A 140 19.97 8.69 22.70
CA VAL A 140 20.77 8.50 23.89
C VAL A 140 21.10 9.93 24.28
N ALA A 141 20.35 10.47 25.24
CA ALA A 141 20.75 11.68 25.93
C ALA A 141 22.20 11.41 26.36
N PRO A 142 23.17 12.29 26.01
CA PRO A 142 24.57 12.04 26.32
C PRO A 142 24.68 11.74 27.81
N ALA A 143 25.00 10.48 28.12
CA ALA A 143 25.25 10.04 29.47
C ALA A 143 26.50 10.80 29.92
N GLN A 144 26.26 11.80 30.76
CA GLN A 144 27.26 12.43 31.61
C GLN A 144 28.53 12.87 30.85
N ALA A 145 28.52 14.13 30.41
CA ALA A 145 29.75 14.90 30.54
C ALA A 145 30.12 14.85 32.04
N SER A 146 30.94 13.89 32.43
CA SER A 146 31.68 13.95 33.69
C SER A 146 32.44 15.26 33.65
N ASN A 147 31.97 16.23 34.43
CA ASN A 147 32.69 17.46 34.69
C ASN A 147 34.02 17.08 35.35
N VAL A 148 35.06 16.90 34.54
CA VAL A 148 36.45 16.90 34.99
C VAL A 148 36.85 18.36 35.20
N ALA A 149 36.20 19.01 36.17
CA ALA A 149 36.52 20.35 36.62
C ALA A 149 35.99 20.54 38.04
N SER A 150 36.57 19.84 39.01
CA SER A 150 36.71 20.32 40.40
C SER A 150 37.55 19.33 41.20
N SER A 151 38.87 19.51 41.13
CA SER A 151 39.75 19.17 42.26
C SER A 151 40.31 20.48 42.82
N THR A 152 39.47 21.22 43.52
CA THR A 152 39.90 22.29 44.41
C THR A 152 39.19 22.10 45.74
N ARG A 153 39.93 21.49 46.65
CA ARG A 153 39.96 21.64 48.10
C ARG A 153 38.74 22.31 48.75
N ALA A 154 38.11 21.55 49.64
CA ALA A 154 37.19 22.05 50.65
C ALA A 154 37.84 23.18 51.48
N GLY A 155 37.09 24.27 51.63
CA GLY A 155 37.41 25.37 52.54
C GLY A 155 37.25 26.73 51.86
N GLU A 156 36.02 27.21 51.70
CA GLU A 156 35.63 28.59 52.06
C GLU A 156 34.10 28.71 52.00
N GLU A 157 33.55 29.48 52.94
CA GLU A 157 32.13 29.65 53.19
C GLU A 157 31.36 30.26 52.00
N THR A 158 30.11 29.84 51.87
CA THR A 158 29.11 30.34 50.93
C THR A 158 28.93 31.86 51.02
N ALA A 159 29.61 32.59 50.14
CA ALA A 159 29.16 33.91 49.69
C ALA A 159 28.18 33.69 48.51
N PRO A 160 26.93 34.16 48.60
CA PRO A 160 26.01 34.12 47.46
C PRO A 160 26.58 34.96 46.32
N LEU A 161 26.84 34.33 45.17
CA LEU A 161 27.23 35.04 43.96
C LEU A 161 26.00 35.77 43.42
N GLU A 162 25.88 37.07 43.74
CA GLU A 162 24.95 37.95 43.04
C GLU A 162 25.41 38.06 41.58
N PHE A 163 24.57 37.56 40.67
CA PHE A 163 24.82 37.65 39.24
C PHE A 163 23.97 38.78 38.68
N GLU A 164 24.64 39.84 38.22
CA GLU A 164 24.00 40.98 37.59
C GLU A 164 23.35 40.54 36.26
N ALA A 165 22.03 40.75 36.13
CA ALA A 165 21.29 40.41 34.94
C ALA A 165 21.75 41.30 33.77
N PRO A 166 22.16 40.76 32.61
CA PRO A 166 22.43 41.57 31.44
C PRO A 166 21.15 42.30 31.03
N GLY A 167 21.24 43.63 30.98
CA GLY A 167 20.11 44.51 30.66
C GLY A 167 19.43 44.13 29.34
N ALA A 168 18.11 44.02 29.39
CA ALA A 168 17.27 43.90 28.21
C ALA A 168 17.39 45.17 27.36
N GLY A 169 18.10 45.07 26.23
CA GLY A 169 18.07 46.10 25.19
C GLY A 169 16.63 46.36 24.71
N PRO A 170 16.37 47.55 24.16
CA PRO A 170 15.01 47.97 23.81
C PRO A 170 14.36 46.99 22.82
N ALA A 171 13.09 46.69 23.07
CA ALA A 171 12.27 45.82 22.24
C ALA A 171 12.28 46.32 20.79
N ALA A 172 13.01 45.61 19.93
CA ALA A 172 12.78 45.68 18.50
C ALA A 172 11.38 45.12 18.25
N ALA A 173 10.53 45.95 17.65
CA ALA A 173 9.16 45.61 17.29
C ALA A 173 9.11 44.22 16.62
N ALA A 174 8.19 43.39 17.09
CA ALA A 174 7.92 42.08 16.53
C ALA A 174 7.68 42.22 15.01
N PRO A 175 8.37 41.46 14.15
CA PRO A 175 7.96 41.36 12.76
C PRO A 175 6.58 40.69 12.72
N ASP A 176 5.68 41.32 11.97
CA ASP A 176 4.31 40.89 11.77
C ASP A 176 4.22 39.39 11.48
N SER A 177 3.29 38.75 12.18
CA SER A 177 2.88 37.37 11.96
C SER A 177 2.65 37.09 10.47
N PHE A 178 3.12 35.93 9.99
CA PHE A 178 2.92 35.41 8.62
C PHE A 178 1.43 35.37 8.17
N ALA A 179 0.48 35.58 9.09
CA ALA A 179 -0.94 35.71 8.79
C ALA A 179 -1.31 36.98 8.00
N THR A 180 -0.47 38.02 7.97
CA THR A 180 -0.78 39.28 7.26
C THR A 180 -0.21 39.33 5.83
N ALA A 181 0.68 38.39 5.46
CA ALA A 181 1.25 38.32 4.10
C ALA A 181 0.40 37.50 3.11
N SER A 182 -0.65 36.83 3.59
CA SER A 182 -1.62 36.11 2.76
C SER A 182 -2.95 36.83 2.91
N GLY A 183 -3.34 37.66 1.95
CA GLY A 183 -4.57 38.47 1.97
C GLY A 183 -5.86 37.64 1.98
N VAL A 184 -6.08 36.85 3.04
CA VAL A 184 -7.31 36.09 3.26
C VAL A 184 -8.06 36.69 4.43
N SER A 185 -9.23 37.26 4.11
CA SER A 185 -10.14 37.85 5.09
C SER A 185 -10.56 36.81 6.13
N ALA A 186 -10.33 37.11 7.41
CA ALA A 186 -10.91 36.36 8.52
C ALA A 186 -12.42 36.60 8.54
N LEU A 187 -13.21 35.54 8.31
CA LEU A 187 -14.65 35.58 8.50
C LEU A 187 -14.98 35.43 9.99
N SER A 188 -15.48 36.52 10.54
CA SER A 188 -16.01 36.67 11.90
C SER A 188 -17.06 35.61 12.23
N SER A 189 -16.95 35.02 13.42
CA SER A 189 -17.93 34.12 14.01
C SER A 189 -18.97 34.93 14.79
N SER A 190 -20.28 34.69 14.55
CA SER A 190 -21.40 35.08 15.42
C SER A 190 -22.74 34.47 14.93
N PRO A 191 -23.79 34.34 15.78
CA PRO A 191 -24.28 33.01 16.20
C PRO A 191 -25.77 32.71 15.88
N ALA A 192 -26.22 31.57 16.40
CA ALA A 192 -27.50 30.88 16.24
C ALA A 192 -28.81 31.65 16.49
N GLN A 193 -29.86 31.22 15.78
CA GLN A 193 -31.31 31.27 16.06
C GLN A 193 -31.98 30.39 14.97
N GLY A 194 -32.85 29.39 15.19
CA GLY A 194 -33.90 29.20 16.18
C GLY A 194 -35.27 29.49 15.51
N GLY A 195 -36.06 28.48 15.14
CA GLY A 195 -37.45 28.69 14.71
C GLY A 195 -38.12 27.58 13.89
N SER A 196 -39.15 26.96 14.46
CA SER A 196 -40.04 25.90 13.95
C SER A 196 -41.15 26.38 12.99
N ALA A 197 -41.74 25.46 12.20
CA ALA A 197 -43.19 25.30 11.85
C ALA A 197 -43.34 24.54 10.50
N LEU A 198 -43.87 23.30 10.44
CA LEU A 198 -45.28 22.85 10.40
C LEU A 198 -45.98 22.89 9.01
N ALA A 199 -46.37 21.68 8.56
CA ALA A 199 -47.68 21.26 8.01
C ALA A 199 -48.04 21.38 6.51
N GLY A 200 -48.62 20.26 6.00
CA GLY A 200 -49.61 20.14 4.91
C GLY A 200 -49.03 20.05 3.48
N GLY A 201 -49.40 19.16 2.56
CA GLY A 201 -50.58 18.31 2.40
C GLY A 201 -51.20 18.54 1.00
N GLY A 202 -51.33 17.49 0.17
CA GLY A 202 -52.38 17.40 -0.87
C GLY A 202 -52.07 17.71 -2.35
N THR A 203 -51.75 16.65 -3.10
CA THR A 203 -52.28 16.21 -4.42
C THR A 203 -52.81 17.21 -5.49
N SER A 204 -52.32 17.06 -6.74
CA SER A 204 -53.11 16.77 -7.96
C SER A 204 -52.23 16.69 -9.24
N GLY A 205 -52.32 15.60 -10.00
CA GLY A 205 -51.84 15.48 -11.41
C GLY A 205 -52.89 16.00 -12.42
N PRO A 206 -52.83 15.71 -13.75
CA PRO A 206 -52.32 14.46 -14.36
C PRO A 206 -51.69 14.55 -15.79
N VAL A 207 -51.38 13.35 -16.34
CA VAL A 207 -51.24 12.95 -17.77
C VAL A 207 -49.91 13.28 -18.48
N GLY A 208 -49.16 12.35 -19.09
CA GLY A 208 -49.42 10.95 -19.40
C GLY A 208 -48.15 10.18 -19.82
N SER A 209 -48.25 8.86 -19.74
CA SER A 209 -47.30 7.84 -20.20
C SER A 209 -48.01 7.02 -21.31
N PRO A 210 -47.31 6.30 -22.21
CA PRO A 210 -46.64 5.02 -21.87
C PRO A 210 -45.26 4.91 -22.57
N GLY A 211 -44.26 4.08 -22.23
CA GLY A 211 -44.06 2.86 -21.46
C GLY A 211 -42.80 2.20 -22.09
N GLY A 212 -41.85 1.55 -21.41
CA GLY A 212 -41.71 1.20 -20.00
C GLY A 212 -40.34 0.57 -19.69
N GLY A 213 -40.17 0.14 -18.43
CA GLY A 213 -39.36 -1.02 -18.04
C GLY A 213 -37.92 -0.78 -17.52
N GLY A 214 -37.73 -0.76 -16.19
CA GLY A 214 -36.44 -1.10 -15.55
C GLY A 214 -36.16 -0.36 -14.22
N PRO A 215 -35.82 -1.04 -13.10
CA PRO A 215 -36.00 -0.48 -11.75
C PRO A 215 -34.78 0.31 -11.22
N GLY A 216 -35.10 1.52 -10.74
CA GLY A 216 -34.61 2.17 -9.52
C GLY A 216 -33.14 2.05 -9.10
N LEU A 217 -32.42 3.18 -9.19
CA LEU A 217 -31.52 3.64 -8.12
C LEU A 217 -31.63 5.16 -7.96
N VAL A 218 -32.06 5.55 -6.76
CA VAL A 218 -31.84 6.80 -6.03
C VAL A 218 -31.04 7.91 -6.74
N ASN A 219 -31.73 9.02 -7.00
CA ASN A 219 -31.18 10.30 -7.43
C ASN A 219 -30.44 10.98 -6.25
N LEU A 220 -29.14 10.73 -6.13
CA LEU A 220 -28.23 11.51 -5.27
C LEU A 220 -27.62 12.62 -6.13
N GLY A 221 -27.94 13.88 -5.80
CA GLY A 221 -27.57 15.08 -6.55
C GLY A 221 -26.07 15.18 -6.86
N MET A 222 -25.70 14.78 -8.07
CA MET A 222 -24.41 15.09 -8.70
C MET A 222 -24.61 16.27 -9.67
N PRO A 223 -23.71 17.27 -9.72
CA PRO A 223 -23.76 18.30 -10.74
C PRO A 223 -23.54 17.68 -12.12
N ALA A 224 -24.44 17.98 -13.06
CA ALA A 224 -24.35 17.51 -14.44
C ALA A 224 -23.11 18.12 -15.13
N LEU A 225 -22.22 17.26 -15.62
CA LEU A 225 -21.13 17.67 -16.49
C LEU A 225 -21.71 18.12 -17.85
N PRO A 226 -21.12 19.15 -18.50
CA PRO A 226 -21.59 19.64 -19.79
C PRO A 226 -21.49 18.54 -20.87
N PRO A 227 -22.40 18.53 -21.88
CA PRO A 227 -22.44 17.48 -22.88
C PRO A 227 -21.14 17.47 -23.70
N GLY A 228 -20.31 16.46 -23.49
CA GLY A 228 -19.18 16.15 -24.34
C GLY A 228 -19.70 15.64 -25.68
N THR A 229 -19.44 16.39 -26.75
CA THR A 229 -19.67 15.94 -28.12
C THR A 229 -18.84 14.70 -28.41
N VAL A 230 -19.49 13.54 -28.53
CA VAL A 230 -18.87 12.33 -29.09
C VAL A 230 -18.73 12.57 -30.59
N ARG A 231 -17.51 12.86 -31.05
CA ARG A 231 -17.17 12.75 -32.47
C ARG A 231 -16.87 11.28 -32.77
N PRO A 232 -17.60 10.61 -33.67
CA PRO A 232 -17.14 9.36 -34.26
C PRO A 232 -15.85 9.64 -35.01
N ALA A 233 -14.78 8.95 -34.66
CA ALA A 233 -13.55 8.96 -35.44
C ALA A 233 -13.77 8.07 -36.69
N ASP A 234 -14.41 8.63 -37.70
CA ASP A 234 -14.37 8.08 -39.05
C ASP A 234 -13.02 8.45 -39.67
N GLY A 235 -12.05 7.55 -39.53
CA GLY A 235 -10.75 7.63 -40.16
C GLY A 235 -10.06 6.26 -40.12
N PRO A 236 -9.46 5.76 -41.21
CA PRO A 236 -8.72 4.51 -41.17
C PRO A 236 -7.51 4.67 -40.25
N ILE A 237 -7.52 3.96 -39.12
CA ILE A 237 -6.32 3.86 -38.27
C ILE A 237 -5.37 2.89 -38.97
N ASP A 238 -4.34 3.44 -39.57
CA ASP A 238 -3.19 2.70 -40.07
C ASP A 238 -2.40 2.17 -38.86
N LEU A 239 -2.77 0.97 -38.40
CA LEU A 239 -2.08 0.27 -37.32
C LEU A 239 -0.81 -0.38 -37.87
N PRO A 240 0.36 -0.21 -37.22
CA PRO A 240 1.56 -0.92 -37.61
C PRO A 240 1.30 -2.44 -37.49
N HIS A 241 1.39 -3.13 -38.64
CA HIS A 241 1.30 -4.58 -38.73
C HIS A 241 2.41 -5.22 -37.92
N THR A 242 2.09 -5.72 -36.72
CA THR A 242 2.95 -6.66 -36.01
C THR A 242 2.82 -8.03 -36.69
N PRO A 243 3.90 -8.62 -37.23
CA PRO A 243 3.81 -9.98 -37.78
C PRO A 243 3.44 -10.94 -36.65
N ALA A 244 2.43 -11.79 -36.90
CA ALA A 244 2.05 -12.85 -35.98
C ALA A 244 3.28 -13.71 -35.67
N VAL A 245 3.60 -13.86 -34.38
CA VAL A 245 4.63 -14.78 -33.91
C VAL A 245 4.22 -16.18 -34.36
N PRO A 246 5.06 -16.92 -35.13
CA PRO A 246 4.75 -18.29 -35.49
C PRO A 246 4.86 -19.15 -34.24
N GLU A 247 3.73 -19.45 -33.60
CA GLU A 247 3.69 -20.51 -32.59
C GLU A 247 4.05 -21.83 -33.28
N PRO A 248 4.93 -22.66 -32.69
CA PRO A 248 5.12 -24.02 -33.18
C PRO A 248 3.74 -24.69 -33.08
N GLY A 249 3.12 -24.94 -34.23
CA GLY A 249 1.72 -25.36 -34.29
C GLY A 249 1.48 -26.48 -33.30
N THR A 250 0.46 -26.35 -32.45
CA THR A 250 0.13 -27.28 -31.36
C THR A 250 0.19 -28.76 -31.78
N TRP A 251 -0.12 -29.03 -33.05
CA TRP A 251 0.02 -30.32 -33.71
C TRP A 251 1.44 -30.90 -33.72
N ALA A 252 2.48 -30.08 -33.90
CA ALA A 252 3.88 -30.49 -33.87
C ALA A 252 4.29 -31.00 -32.48
N MET A 253 3.83 -30.35 -31.41
CA MET A 253 4.10 -30.79 -30.03
C MET A 253 3.35 -32.08 -29.67
N ILE A 254 2.10 -32.22 -30.15
CA ILE A 254 1.33 -33.45 -29.98
C ILE A 254 1.98 -34.63 -30.74
N ALA A 255 2.40 -34.40 -31.98
CA ALA A 255 3.06 -35.42 -32.80
C ALA A 255 4.40 -35.87 -32.19
N LEU A 256 5.20 -34.93 -31.69
CA LEU A 256 6.44 -35.22 -30.97
C LEU A 256 6.18 -36.07 -29.71
N GLY A 257 5.16 -35.70 -28.92
CA GLY A 257 4.76 -36.47 -27.73
C GLY A 257 4.35 -37.90 -28.06
N LEU A 258 3.56 -38.09 -29.12
CA LEU A 258 3.14 -39.42 -29.59
C LEU A 258 4.33 -40.26 -30.07
N LEU A 259 5.29 -39.67 -30.78
CA LEU A 259 6.50 -40.37 -31.23
C LEU A 259 7.33 -40.89 -30.06
N VAL A 260 7.50 -40.09 -28.99
CA VAL A 260 8.23 -40.50 -27.78
C VAL A 260 7.53 -41.67 -27.09
N ILE A 261 6.20 -41.64 -27.00
CA ILE A 261 5.41 -42.72 -26.39
C ILE A 261 5.56 -44.02 -27.21
N ILE A 262 5.43 -43.96 -28.53
CA ILE A 262 5.56 -45.12 -29.42
C ILE A 262 6.97 -45.71 -29.34
N PHE A 263 8.00 -44.87 -29.33
CA PHE A 263 9.40 -45.33 -29.21
C PHE A 263 9.63 -46.06 -27.89
N ARG A 264 9.17 -45.51 -26.76
CA ARG A 264 9.28 -46.19 -25.45
C ARG A 264 8.45 -47.46 -25.36
N ALA A 265 7.26 -47.48 -25.95
CA ALA A 265 6.44 -48.68 -26.00
C ALA A 265 7.11 -49.81 -26.81
N ARG A 266 7.80 -49.47 -27.91
CA ARG A 266 8.58 -50.43 -28.70
C ARG A 266 9.83 -50.92 -27.98
N GLN A 267 10.52 -50.04 -27.26
CA GLN A 267 11.72 -50.41 -26.50
C GLN A 267 11.41 -51.35 -25.32
N ARG A 268 10.21 -51.26 -24.74
CA ARG A 268 9.76 -52.20 -23.68
C ARG A 268 9.28 -53.56 -24.20
N ARG A 269 9.06 -53.68 -25.51
CA ARG A 269 8.59 -54.92 -26.16
C ARG A 269 9.72 -55.70 -26.85
N ARG A 270 10.92 -55.13 -26.94
CA ARG A 270 12.16 -55.81 -27.31
C ARG A 270 12.92 -56.16 -26.06
#